data_AF-A0A1Y4K0A4-F1
#
_entry.id   AF-A0A1Y4K0A4-F1
#
_cell.length_a   1.000
_cell.length_b   1.000
_cell.length_c   1.000
_cell.angle_alpha   90.00
_cell.angle_beta   90.00
_cell.angle_gamma   90.00
#
_symmetry.space_group_name_H-M   'P 1'
#
loop_
_entity.id
_entity.type
_entity.pdbx_description
1 polymer ?
#
loop_
_entity_poly.entity_id
_entity_poly.type
_entity_poly.pdbx_seq_one_letter_code
_entity_poly.pdbx_strand_id
1 'polypeptide(L)'
;MAITPADIEQQTFSPSKHGYDTEEVDAFLEQLSSEVDAMLQKIADLKGRLTSTEQQLAAAQAQIANLEERGSAPAPAVPAPAPASDTISASERQISQVLIVAQQSADKLVADARDNAERIRNEADAKAREVIRQALAEKQNELDEIDRLKTSREEFRAEYKRLLQHFMDDAEAMFPAQVSLASAPNGSAGATRPEVPVAAPAPVAPIPTPAPAVNAADFGDLD
;
A
#
# COMPACT_ATOMS: atom_id res chain seq x y z
N MET A 1 -24.15 10.50 -4.40
CA MET A 1 -23.34 11.28 -5.36
C MET A 1 -21.95 10.70 -5.26
N ALA A 2 -21.49 9.98 -6.28
CA ALA A 2 -20.16 9.35 -6.25
C ALA A 2 -19.16 10.35 -6.79
N ILE A 3 -18.11 10.62 -6.04
CA ILE A 3 -16.95 11.39 -6.51
C ILE A 3 -16.31 10.56 -7.62
N THR A 4 -16.16 11.13 -8.82
CA THR A 4 -15.46 10.46 -9.92
C THR A 4 -13.95 10.70 -9.81
N PRO A 5 -13.09 9.82 -10.37
CA PRO A 5 -11.65 10.05 -10.41
C PRO A 5 -11.29 11.43 -10.97
N ALA A 6 -11.99 11.85 -12.03
CA ALA A 6 -11.80 13.17 -12.64
C ALA A 6 -12.19 14.34 -11.73
N ASP A 7 -13.16 14.16 -10.84
CA ASP A 7 -13.52 15.18 -9.84
C ASP A 7 -12.41 15.35 -8.79
N ILE A 8 -11.67 14.29 -8.47
CA ILE A 8 -10.56 14.30 -7.51
C ILE A 8 -9.37 15.05 -8.09
N GLU A 9 -9.03 14.80 -9.36
CA GLU A 9 -7.93 15.47 -10.06
C GLU A 9 -8.18 16.97 -10.29
N GLN A 10 -9.44 17.38 -10.40
CA GLN A 10 -9.83 18.78 -10.59
C GLN A 10 -10.04 19.53 -9.27
N GLN A 11 -9.94 18.83 -8.13
CA GLN A 11 -10.15 19.41 -6.83
C GLN A 11 -8.96 20.31 -6.45
N THR A 12 -9.24 21.57 -6.10
CA THR A 12 -8.21 22.51 -5.67
C THR A 12 -8.50 23.01 -4.25
N PHE A 13 -7.44 23.31 -3.50
CA PHE A 13 -7.51 23.79 -2.13
C PHE A 13 -6.79 25.13 -1.98
N SER A 14 -7.36 26.05 -1.22
CA SER A 14 -6.74 27.35 -0.94
C SER A 14 -5.62 27.21 0.11
N PRO A 15 -4.46 27.87 -0.07
CA PRO A 15 -3.38 27.80 0.91
C PRO A 15 -3.77 28.50 2.22
N SER A 16 -3.37 27.91 3.35
CA SER A 16 -3.60 28.43 4.71
C SER A 16 -2.27 28.59 5.45
N LYS A 17 -2.19 29.54 6.40
CA LYS A 17 -0.95 29.84 7.15
C LYS A 17 -0.36 28.65 7.92
N HIS A 18 -1.18 27.64 8.24
CA HIS A 18 -0.76 26.38 8.83
C HIS A 18 -1.56 25.26 8.13
N GLY A 19 -1.23 25.02 6.86
CA GLY A 19 -1.86 24.01 6.01
C GLY A 19 -0.96 22.80 5.77
N TYR A 20 -1.53 21.79 5.12
CA TYR A 20 -0.78 20.68 4.54
C TYR A 20 0.08 21.16 3.37
N ASP A 21 1.14 20.41 3.07
CA ASP A 21 1.97 20.66 1.90
C ASP A 21 1.17 20.38 0.62
N THR A 22 1.17 21.31 -0.32
CA THR A 22 0.43 21.17 -1.57
C THR A 22 0.96 20.03 -2.43
N GLU A 23 2.29 19.81 -2.45
CA GLU A 23 2.88 18.73 -3.26
C GLU A 23 2.51 17.35 -2.72
N GLU A 24 2.48 17.21 -1.39
CA GLU A 24 2.08 15.96 -0.73
C GLU A 24 0.58 15.69 -0.92
N VAL A 25 -0.25 16.74 -0.85
CA VAL A 25 -1.69 16.63 -1.11
C VAL A 25 -1.95 16.24 -2.57
N ASP A 26 -1.26 16.86 -3.53
CA ASP A 26 -1.42 16.53 -4.95
C ASP A 26 -1.02 15.07 -5.25
N ALA A 27 0.10 14.61 -4.69
CA ALA A 27 0.52 13.20 -4.81
C ALA A 27 -0.49 12.23 -4.19
N PHE A 28 -1.08 12.59 -3.05
CA PHE A 28 -2.14 11.79 -2.43
C PHE A 28 -3.42 11.75 -3.28
N LEU A 29 -3.81 12.87 -3.89
CA LEU A 29 -4.99 12.95 -4.75
C LEU A 29 -4.82 12.13 -6.04
N GLU A 30 -3.62 12.10 -6.62
CA GLU A 30 -3.30 11.23 -7.77
C GLU A 30 -3.38 9.74 -7.38
N GLN A 31 -2.85 9.38 -6.22
CA GLN A 31 -2.98 8.01 -5.71
C GLN A 31 -4.47 7.66 -5.46
N LEU A 32 -5.24 8.60 -4.89
CA LEU A 32 -6.65 8.40 -4.61
C LEU A 32 -7.48 8.30 -5.90
N SER A 33 -7.20 9.12 -6.92
CA SER A 33 -7.89 9.04 -8.22
C SER A 33 -7.64 7.69 -8.90
N SER A 34 -6.39 7.21 -8.87
CA SER A 34 -6.00 5.90 -9.41
C SER A 34 -6.71 4.75 -8.70
N GLU A 35 -6.76 4.76 -7.37
CA GLU A 35 -7.42 3.69 -6.59
C GLU A 35 -8.95 3.70 -6.80
N VAL A 36 -9.56 4.88 -6.89
CA VAL A 36 -11.00 5.02 -7.17
C VAL A 36 -11.32 4.52 -8.58
N ASP A 37 -10.48 4.78 -9.59
CA ASP A 37 -10.65 4.24 -10.94
C ASP A 37 -10.54 2.71 -10.95
N ALA A 38 -9.51 2.15 -10.30
CA ALA A 38 -9.36 0.71 -10.14
C ALA A 38 -10.58 0.07 -9.44
N MET A 39 -11.12 0.73 -8.41
CA MET A 39 -12.33 0.28 -7.72
C MET A 39 -13.57 0.33 -8.62
N LEU A 40 -13.74 1.39 -9.42
CA LEU A 40 -14.84 1.49 -10.38
C LEU A 40 -14.74 0.42 -11.47
N GLN A 41 -13.53 0.13 -11.97
CA GLN A 41 -13.30 -0.93 -12.94
C GLN A 41 -13.63 -2.31 -12.34
N LYS A 42 -13.28 -2.54 -11.06
CA LYS A 42 -13.65 -3.75 -10.33
C LYS A 42 -15.17 -3.89 -10.14
N ILE A 43 -15.87 -2.79 -9.86
CA ILE A 43 -17.34 -2.78 -9.79
C ILE A 43 -17.95 -3.13 -11.15
N ALA A 44 -17.39 -2.60 -12.25
CA ALA A 44 -17.85 -2.92 -13.60
C ALA A 44 -17.64 -4.40 -13.94
N ASP A 45 -16.46 -4.97 -13.63
CA ASP A 45 -16.18 -6.40 -13.82
C ASP A 45 -17.13 -7.28 -12.99
N LEU A 46 -17.27 -6.97 -11.69
CA LEU A 46 -18.15 -7.73 -10.80
C LEU A 46 -19.61 -7.67 -11.25
N LYS A 47 -20.11 -6.51 -11.68
CA LYS A 47 -21.45 -6.38 -12.26
C LYS A 47 -21.58 -7.19 -13.56
N GLY A 48 -20.58 -7.15 -14.43
CA GLY A 48 -20.56 -7.95 -15.66
C GLY A 48 -20.65 -9.46 -15.37
N ARG A 49 -19.85 -9.93 -14.41
CA ARG A 49 -19.86 -11.33 -13.94
C ARG A 49 -21.20 -11.72 -13.30
N LEU A 50 -21.78 -10.83 -12.49
CA LEU A 50 -23.09 -11.05 -11.87
C LEU A 50 -24.18 -11.21 -12.95
N THR A 51 -24.28 -10.29 -13.89
CA THR A 51 -25.23 -10.37 -15.01
C THR A 51 -25.02 -11.65 -15.84
N SER A 52 -23.77 -12.03 -16.11
CA SER A 52 -23.46 -13.26 -16.85
C SER A 52 -23.90 -14.51 -16.09
N THR A 53 -23.66 -14.55 -14.77
CA THR A 53 -24.06 -15.67 -13.91
C THR A 53 -25.57 -15.76 -13.77
N GLU A 54 -26.25 -14.63 -13.61
CA GLU A 54 -27.73 -14.56 -13.59
C GLU A 54 -28.33 -15.07 -14.90
N GLN A 55 -27.77 -14.71 -16.06
CA GLN A 55 -28.20 -15.24 -17.35
C GLN A 55 -27.99 -16.75 -17.48
N GLN A 56 -26.84 -17.27 -17.02
CA GLN A 56 -26.58 -18.72 -17.01
C GLN A 56 -27.58 -19.45 -16.12
N LEU A 57 -27.91 -18.88 -14.97
CA LEU A 57 -28.85 -19.47 -14.02
C LEU A 57 -30.28 -19.45 -14.56
N ALA A 58 -30.70 -18.36 -15.21
CA ALA A 58 -31.98 -18.28 -15.92
C ALA A 58 -32.06 -19.30 -17.07
N ALA A 59 -30.99 -19.48 -17.84
CA ALA A 59 -30.93 -20.49 -18.91
C ALA A 59 -31.00 -21.92 -18.35
N ALA A 60 -30.31 -22.21 -17.24
CA ALA A 60 -30.37 -23.50 -16.56
C ALA A 60 -31.78 -23.78 -16.01
N GLN A 61 -32.44 -22.79 -15.39
CA GLN A 61 -33.82 -22.90 -14.93
C GLN A 61 -34.80 -23.18 -16.07
N ALA A 62 -34.65 -22.52 -17.22
CA ALA A 62 -35.48 -22.78 -18.41
C ALA A 62 -35.27 -24.20 -18.98
N GLN A 63 -34.06 -24.75 -18.89
CA GLN A 63 -33.79 -26.14 -19.26
C GLN A 63 -34.50 -27.13 -18.33
N ILE A 64 -34.51 -26.84 -17.02
CA ILE A 64 -35.22 -27.66 -16.02
C ILE A 64 -36.73 -27.62 -16.27
N ALA A 65 -37.31 -26.43 -16.49
CA ALA A 65 -38.75 -26.29 -16.79
C ALA A 65 -39.16 -27.06 -18.06
N ASN A 66 -38.34 -27.01 -19.12
CA ASN A 66 -38.58 -27.79 -20.35
C ASN A 66 -38.51 -29.31 -20.12
N LEU A 67 -37.66 -29.78 -19.20
CA LEU A 67 -37.58 -31.19 -18.82
C LEU A 67 -38.83 -31.62 -18.02
N GLU A 68 -39.35 -30.76 -17.17
CA GLU A 68 -40.59 -30.98 -16.41
C GLU A 68 -41.82 -31.02 -17.34
N GLU A 69 -41.92 -30.12 -18.32
CA GLU A 69 -43.01 -30.13 -19.31
C GLU A 69 -42.98 -31.37 -20.21
N ARG A 70 -41.78 -31.84 -20.59
CA ARG A 70 -41.62 -33.12 -21.32
C ARG A 70 -42.00 -34.34 -20.48
N GLY A 71 -41.86 -34.26 -19.16
CA GLY A 71 -42.34 -35.28 -18.22
C GLY A 71 -43.85 -35.22 -17.97
N SER A 72 -44.51 -34.11 -18.32
CA SER A 72 -45.91 -33.81 -17.97
C SER A 72 -46.88 -33.91 -19.15
N ALA A 73 -46.57 -34.69 -20.19
CA ALA A 73 -47.52 -34.95 -21.27
C ALA A 73 -48.83 -35.54 -20.69
N PRO A 74 -50.01 -34.97 -21.02
CA PRO A 74 -51.27 -35.47 -20.50
C PRO A 74 -51.52 -36.87 -21.07
N ALA A 75 -51.52 -37.87 -20.20
CA ALA A 75 -52.03 -39.19 -20.54
C ALA A 75 -53.50 -39.02 -20.99
N PRO A 76 -53.89 -39.51 -22.18
CA PRO A 76 -55.28 -39.46 -22.61
C PRO A 76 -56.15 -40.19 -21.59
N ALA A 77 -57.24 -39.53 -21.19
CA ALA A 77 -58.23 -40.06 -20.27
C ALA A 77 -58.82 -41.36 -20.84
N VAL A 78 -58.47 -42.49 -20.22
CA VAL A 78 -59.17 -43.77 -20.37
C VAL A 78 -59.64 -44.22 -18.98
N PRO A 79 -60.90 -44.68 -18.84
CA PRO A 79 -61.49 -45.01 -17.55
C PRO A 79 -60.84 -46.30 -16.98
N ALA A 80 -60.52 -46.27 -15.69
CA ALA A 80 -59.83 -47.33 -14.95
C ALA A 80 -60.69 -48.63 -14.84
N PRO A 81 -60.07 -49.83 -14.70
CA PRO A 81 -59.43 -50.20 -13.41
C PRO A 81 -58.10 -51.00 -13.49
N ALA A 82 -57.13 -50.60 -12.63
CA ALA A 82 -56.01 -51.34 -12.01
C ALA A 82 -54.90 -52.01 -12.88
N PRO A 83 -53.62 -52.10 -12.43
CA PRO A 83 -53.10 -51.88 -11.07
C PRO A 83 -52.11 -50.69 -10.93
N ALA A 84 -52.18 -49.99 -9.81
CA ALA A 84 -51.29 -48.89 -9.43
C ALA A 84 -49.92 -49.35 -8.86
N SER A 85 -49.46 -50.55 -9.22
CA SER A 85 -48.23 -51.14 -8.66
C SER A 85 -46.99 -50.78 -9.47
N ASP A 86 -47.11 -50.73 -10.80
CA ASP A 86 -45.97 -50.43 -11.68
C ASP A 86 -45.51 -48.97 -11.61
N THR A 87 -46.42 -48.03 -11.35
CA THR A 87 -46.08 -46.62 -11.17
C THR A 87 -45.33 -46.37 -9.87
N ILE A 88 -45.75 -47.01 -8.77
CA ILE A 88 -45.05 -46.92 -7.48
C ILE A 88 -43.65 -47.55 -7.58
N SER A 89 -43.52 -48.71 -8.23
CA SER A 89 -42.21 -49.35 -8.44
C SER A 89 -41.29 -48.57 -9.39
N ALA A 90 -41.83 -47.92 -10.42
CA ALA A 90 -41.06 -47.04 -11.30
C ALA A 90 -40.58 -45.79 -10.55
N SER A 91 -41.44 -45.18 -9.73
CA SER A 91 -41.08 -44.04 -8.87
C SER A 91 -40.05 -44.42 -7.79
N GLU A 92 -40.15 -45.59 -7.15
CA GLU A 92 -39.12 -46.07 -6.20
C GLU A 92 -37.76 -46.24 -6.87
N ARG A 93 -37.71 -46.82 -8.08
CA ARG A 93 -36.46 -46.95 -8.84
C ARG A 93 -35.88 -45.60 -9.19
N GLN A 94 -36.71 -44.65 -9.62
CA GLN A 94 -36.29 -43.29 -9.92
C GLN A 94 -35.77 -42.56 -8.68
N ILE A 95 -36.45 -42.67 -7.53
CA ILE A 95 -36.00 -42.08 -6.26
C ILE A 95 -34.66 -42.70 -5.83
N SER A 96 -34.52 -44.02 -5.94
CA SER A 96 -33.26 -44.70 -5.61
C SER A 96 -32.11 -44.27 -6.53
N GLN A 97 -32.38 -44.09 -7.83
CA GLN A 97 -31.41 -43.58 -8.79
C GLN A 97 -31.03 -42.12 -8.48
N VAL A 98 -32.01 -41.27 -8.12
CA VAL A 98 -31.77 -39.88 -7.72
C VAL A 98 -30.94 -39.80 -6.45
N LEU A 99 -31.21 -40.64 -5.45
CA LEU A 99 -30.42 -40.71 -4.21
C LEU A 99 -28.97 -41.14 -4.47
N ILE A 100 -28.75 -42.11 -5.37
CA ILE A 100 -27.39 -42.53 -5.74
C ILE A 100 -26.64 -41.40 -6.44
N VAL A 101 -27.27 -40.72 -7.41
CA VAL A 101 -26.66 -39.59 -8.12
C VAL A 101 -26.42 -38.40 -7.18
N ALA A 102 -27.36 -38.13 -6.26
CA ALA A 102 -27.20 -37.09 -5.26
C ALA A 102 -26.04 -37.39 -4.29
N GLN A 103 -25.92 -38.64 -3.83
CA GLN A 103 -24.82 -39.07 -2.98
C GLN A 103 -23.49 -38.97 -3.71
N GLN A 104 -23.41 -39.47 -4.94
CA GLN A 104 -22.21 -39.38 -5.77
C GLN A 104 -21.82 -37.92 -6.07
N SER A 105 -22.80 -37.04 -6.26
CA SER A 105 -22.59 -35.60 -6.44
C SER A 105 -22.06 -34.94 -5.17
N ALA A 106 -22.61 -35.30 -4.00
CA ALA A 106 -22.13 -34.82 -2.71
C ALA A 106 -20.69 -35.26 -2.45
N ASP A 107 -20.37 -36.53 -2.70
CA ASP A 107 -19.01 -37.07 -2.53
C ASP A 107 -18.01 -36.35 -3.46
N LYS A 108 -18.41 -36.08 -4.70
CA LYS A 108 -17.61 -35.30 -5.65
C LYS A 108 -17.39 -33.86 -5.16
N LEU A 109 -18.44 -33.18 -4.69
CA LEU A 109 -18.34 -31.82 -4.18
C LEU A 109 -17.36 -31.74 -3.00
N VAL A 110 -17.42 -32.73 -2.10
CA VAL A 110 -16.51 -32.81 -0.95
C VAL A 110 -15.07 -33.07 -1.40
N ALA A 111 -14.85 -33.93 -2.40
CA ALA A 111 -13.52 -34.15 -2.98
C ALA A 111 -12.96 -32.88 -3.62
N ASP A 112 -13.74 -32.22 -4.49
CA ASP A 112 -13.35 -30.98 -5.17
C ASP A 112 -13.05 -29.86 -4.14
N ALA A 113 -13.84 -29.76 -3.06
CA ALA A 113 -13.60 -28.81 -1.99
C ALA A 113 -12.29 -29.08 -1.23
N ARG A 114 -11.96 -30.35 -0.99
CA ARG A 114 -10.70 -30.75 -0.36
C ARG A 114 -9.50 -30.44 -1.25
N ASP A 115 -9.56 -30.79 -2.52
CA ASP A 115 -8.48 -30.52 -3.49
C ASP A 115 -8.25 -29.01 -3.62
N ASN A 116 -9.32 -28.21 -3.68
CA ASN A 116 -9.22 -26.77 -3.73
C ASN A 116 -8.64 -26.18 -2.42
N ALA A 117 -9.04 -26.72 -1.26
CA ALA A 117 -8.48 -26.29 0.02
C ALA A 117 -6.98 -26.61 0.11
N GLU A 118 -6.55 -27.80 -0.31
CA GLU A 118 -5.13 -28.18 -0.37
C GLU A 118 -4.35 -27.27 -1.32
N ARG A 119 -4.90 -26.98 -2.50
CA ARG A 119 -4.29 -26.05 -3.45
C ARG A 119 -4.11 -24.66 -2.85
N ILE A 120 -5.15 -24.11 -2.20
CA ILE A 120 -5.08 -22.81 -1.54
C ILE A 120 -4.01 -22.80 -0.44
N ARG A 121 -3.93 -23.86 0.37
CA ARG A 121 -2.91 -23.96 1.42
C ARG A 121 -1.50 -24.02 0.83
N ASN A 122 -1.28 -24.82 -0.21
CA ASN A 122 0.02 -24.93 -0.87
C ASN A 122 0.43 -23.61 -1.54
N GLU A 123 -0.50 -22.92 -2.20
CA GLU A 123 -0.26 -21.59 -2.78
C GLU A 123 0.05 -20.55 -1.69
N ALA A 124 -0.67 -20.57 -0.57
CA ALA A 124 -0.41 -19.68 0.56
C ALA A 124 0.96 -19.94 1.20
N ASP A 125 1.33 -21.21 1.41
CA ASP A 125 2.63 -21.59 1.95
C ASP A 125 3.77 -21.20 0.99
N ALA A 126 3.58 -21.35 -0.31
CA ALA A 126 4.54 -20.90 -1.31
C ALA A 126 4.72 -19.37 -1.29
N LYS A 127 3.61 -18.61 -1.25
CA LYS A 127 3.65 -17.15 -1.14
C LYS A 127 4.28 -16.68 0.17
N ALA A 128 3.96 -17.32 1.29
CA ALA A 128 4.57 -16.99 2.58
C ALA A 128 6.09 -17.18 2.55
N ARG A 129 6.57 -18.29 1.95
CA ARG A 129 8.01 -18.53 1.78
C ARG A 129 8.67 -17.49 0.87
N GLU A 130 7.99 -17.06 -0.18
CA GLU A 130 8.50 -16.02 -1.07
C GLU A 130 8.59 -14.67 -0.38
N VAL A 131 7.54 -14.25 0.34
CA VAL A 131 7.54 -13.01 1.13
C VAL A 131 8.65 -13.01 2.18
N ILE A 132 8.85 -14.13 2.88
CA ILE A 132 9.95 -14.25 3.85
C ILE A 132 11.31 -14.12 3.16
N ARG A 133 11.49 -14.76 2.01
CA ARG A 133 12.75 -14.67 1.24
C ARG A 133 13.01 -13.24 0.78
N GLN A 134 11.99 -12.58 0.24
CA GLN A 134 12.07 -11.20 -0.20
C GLN A 134 12.42 -10.27 0.97
N ALA A 135 11.70 -10.38 2.09
CA ALA A 135 11.96 -9.58 3.28
C ALA A 135 13.38 -9.78 3.84
N LEU A 136 13.92 -11.00 3.78
CA LEU A 136 15.31 -11.26 4.19
C LEU A 136 16.33 -10.65 3.21
N ALA A 137 16.03 -10.63 1.91
CA ALA A 137 16.88 -10.00 0.91
C ALA A 137 16.86 -8.47 1.04
N GLU A 138 15.68 -7.88 1.24
CA GLU A 138 15.51 -6.45 1.51
C GLU A 138 16.26 -6.04 2.77
N LYS A 139 16.10 -6.79 3.87
CA LYS A 139 16.88 -6.58 5.10
C LYS A 139 18.40 -6.58 4.83
N GLN A 140 18.90 -7.51 4.01
CA GLN A 140 20.33 -7.55 3.70
C GLN A 140 20.77 -6.32 2.90
N ASN A 141 20.00 -5.92 1.90
CA ASN A 141 20.27 -4.71 1.12
C ASN A 141 20.28 -3.46 2.00
N GLU A 142 19.34 -3.34 2.96
CA GLU A 142 19.32 -2.22 3.91
C GLU A 142 20.57 -2.20 4.80
N LEU A 143 21.02 -3.37 5.29
CA LEU A 143 22.26 -3.45 6.07
C LEU A 143 23.47 -3.02 5.26
N ASP A 144 23.55 -3.44 4.00
CA ASP A 144 24.64 -3.06 3.09
C ASP A 144 24.63 -1.55 2.79
N GLU A 145 23.44 -0.95 2.60
CA GLU A 145 23.29 0.49 2.37
C GLU A 145 23.63 1.29 3.64
N ILE A 146 23.27 0.79 4.83
CA ILE A 146 23.68 1.38 6.11
C ILE A 146 25.21 1.42 6.20
N ASP A 147 25.90 0.33 5.87
CA ASP A 147 27.36 0.27 5.96
C ASP A 147 28.04 1.13 4.90
N ARG A 148 27.48 1.21 3.70
CA ARG A 148 27.88 2.16 2.67
C ARG A 148 27.73 3.61 3.15
N LEU A 149 26.61 3.96 3.77
CA LEU A 149 26.33 5.31 4.25
C LEU A 149 27.25 5.70 5.40
N LYS A 150 27.56 4.76 6.32
CA LYS A 150 28.56 4.96 7.37
C LYS A 150 29.94 5.24 6.77
N THR A 151 30.36 4.47 5.77
CA THR A 151 31.65 4.65 5.10
C THR A 151 31.70 6.02 4.42
N SER A 152 30.67 6.37 3.65
CA SER A 152 30.56 7.68 3.00
C SER A 152 30.59 8.85 4.00
N ARG A 153 29.95 8.69 5.18
CA ARG A 153 30.00 9.69 6.26
C ARG A 153 31.43 9.87 6.79
N GLU A 154 32.17 8.77 6.96
CA GLU A 154 33.55 8.81 7.45
C GLU A 154 34.49 9.43 6.41
N GLU A 155 34.33 9.09 5.14
CA GLU A 155 35.05 9.69 4.02
C GLU A 155 34.77 11.19 3.94
N PHE A 156 33.51 11.62 3.94
CA PHE A 156 33.13 13.03 3.95
C PHE A 156 33.73 13.78 5.14
N ARG A 157 33.71 13.17 6.33
CA ARG A 157 34.34 13.76 7.53
C ARG A 157 35.84 13.93 7.36
N ALA A 158 36.52 12.95 6.76
CA ALA A 158 37.96 13.01 6.51
C ALA A 158 38.30 14.09 5.46
N GLU A 159 37.53 14.16 4.38
CA GLU A 159 37.66 15.19 3.33
C GLU A 159 37.42 16.59 3.88
N TYR A 160 36.36 16.76 4.68
CA TYR A 160 36.05 18.04 5.33
C TYR A 160 37.19 18.50 6.25
N LYS A 161 37.73 17.58 7.07
CA LYS A 161 38.89 17.87 7.92
C LYS A 161 40.11 18.27 7.09
N ARG A 162 40.39 17.56 6.00
CA ARG A 162 41.51 17.87 5.10
C ARG A 162 41.34 19.25 4.45
N LEU A 163 40.13 19.60 4.03
CA LEU A 163 39.81 20.91 3.47
C LEU A 163 40.04 22.03 4.48
N LEU A 164 39.56 21.85 5.72
CA LEU A 164 39.82 22.78 6.83
C LEU A 164 41.31 22.94 7.13
N GLN A 165 42.06 21.83 7.16
CA GLN A 165 43.52 21.86 7.36
C GLN A 165 44.21 22.67 6.26
N HIS A 166 43.85 22.42 5.00
CA HIS A 166 44.37 23.20 3.87
C HIS A 166 44.08 24.69 4.02
N PHE A 167 42.86 25.08 4.41
CA PHE A 167 42.53 26.48 4.65
C PHE A 167 43.30 27.11 5.82
N MET A 168 43.58 26.35 6.88
CA MET A 168 44.41 26.84 8.00
C MET A 168 45.87 27.01 7.58
N ASP A 169 46.43 26.04 6.87
CA ASP A 169 47.81 26.09 6.38
C ASP A 169 48.02 27.27 5.40
N ASP A 170 47.05 27.51 4.50
CA ASP A 170 47.06 28.66 3.60
C ASP A 170 46.98 30.00 4.35
N ALA A 171 46.12 30.09 5.36
CA ALA A 171 45.98 31.30 6.17
C ALA A 171 47.26 31.62 6.96
N GLU A 172 47.93 30.60 7.51
CA GLU A 172 49.21 30.73 8.20
C GLU A 172 50.33 31.13 7.22
N ALA A 173 50.34 30.58 6.00
CA ALA A 173 51.28 30.97 4.95
C ALA A 173 51.11 32.44 4.50
N MET A 174 49.87 32.95 4.51
CA MET A 174 49.57 34.36 4.21
C MET A 174 49.88 35.32 5.36
N PHE A 175 50.03 34.81 6.60
CA PHE A 175 50.44 35.58 7.78
C PHE A 175 51.78 35.08 8.34
N PRO A 176 52.91 35.38 7.68
CA PRO A 176 54.22 35.06 8.25
C PRO A 176 54.37 35.73 9.62
N ALA A 177 54.99 35.02 10.56
CA ALA A 177 55.28 35.42 11.96
C ALA A 177 56.16 36.69 12.12
N GLN A 178 56.22 37.56 11.11
CA GLN A 178 56.90 38.85 11.15
C GLN A 178 56.12 39.95 11.89
N VAL A 179 54.93 39.66 12.41
CA VAL A 179 54.22 40.55 13.36
C VAL A 179 54.58 40.22 14.83
N SER A 180 55.71 39.55 15.09
CA SER A 180 56.14 39.23 16.47
C SER A 180 57.45 39.88 16.93
N LEU A 181 58.07 40.81 16.17
CA LEU A 181 59.30 41.48 16.63
C LEU A 181 59.46 42.99 16.30
N ALA A 182 58.40 43.72 15.93
CA ALA A 182 58.54 45.16 15.73
C ALA A 182 57.44 45.98 16.43
N SER A 183 57.86 46.62 17.52
CA SER A 183 57.38 47.93 18.00
C SER A 183 56.12 47.98 18.87
N ALA A 184 56.34 47.79 20.18
CA ALA A 184 55.75 48.74 21.13
C ALA A 184 56.62 50.02 21.13
N PRO A 185 56.00 51.21 21.03
CA PRO A 185 56.29 52.22 22.03
C PRO A 185 55.00 52.71 22.70
N ASN A 186 55.09 52.76 24.02
CA ASN A 186 54.18 53.41 24.94
C ASN A 186 54.04 54.91 24.59
N GLY A 187 52.82 55.47 24.62
CA GLY A 187 52.62 56.92 24.49
C GLY A 187 51.16 57.34 24.29
N SER A 188 50.50 57.74 25.36
CA SER A 188 49.15 58.32 25.38
C SER A 188 49.11 59.71 24.72
N ALA A 189 48.09 59.97 23.89
CA ALA A 189 47.49 61.31 23.72
C ALA A 189 46.11 61.16 23.05
N GLY A 190 45.09 61.71 23.70
CA GLY A 190 43.70 61.64 23.23
C GLY A 190 43.49 62.40 21.92
N ALA A 191 42.68 61.81 21.04
CA ALA A 191 42.04 62.50 19.94
C ALA A 191 40.57 62.08 19.91
N THR A 192 39.72 63.09 19.98
CA THR A 192 38.28 63.07 20.06
C THR A 192 37.62 62.37 18.86
N ARG A 193 36.66 61.50 19.19
CA ARG A 193 35.65 60.89 18.32
C ARG A 193 34.86 61.95 17.54
N PRO A 194 34.72 61.85 16.20
CA PRO A 194 33.51 62.27 15.52
C PRO A 194 32.61 61.06 15.32
N GLU A 195 31.42 61.17 15.87
CA GLU A 195 30.32 60.23 15.74
C GLU A 195 29.77 60.28 14.31
N VAL A 196 29.84 59.17 13.58
CA VAL A 196 29.11 58.93 12.33
C VAL A 196 28.21 57.72 12.57
N PRO A 197 26.91 57.78 12.23
CA PRO A 197 25.94 56.77 12.62
C PRO A 197 26.14 55.49 11.79
N VAL A 198 26.23 54.36 12.49
CA VAL A 198 26.29 53.03 11.90
C VAL A 198 24.90 52.64 11.40
N ALA A 199 24.79 52.40 10.09
CA ALA A 199 23.66 51.69 9.49
C ALA A 199 23.70 50.22 9.95
N ALA A 200 22.58 49.75 10.50
CA ALA A 200 22.39 48.39 11.00
C ALA A 200 22.28 47.37 9.85
N PRO A 201 23.01 46.23 9.88
CA PRO A 201 22.62 45.04 9.14
C PRO A 201 21.59 44.21 9.94
N ALA A 202 20.67 43.59 9.21
CA ALA A 202 19.48 42.86 9.67
C ALA A 202 19.76 41.65 10.61
N PRO A 203 18.77 41.21 11.41
CA PRO A 203 18.92 40.03 12.26
C PRO A 203 18.83 38.74 11.44
N VAL A 204 19.88 37.91 11.51
CA VAL A 204 19.88 36.53 11.01
C VAL A 204 19.23 35.64 12.08
N ALA A 205 18.26 34.82 11.64
CA ALA A 205 17.46 33.94 12.48
C ALA A 205 18.30 32.85 13.21
N PRO A 206 17.84 32.35 14.38
CA PRO A 206 18.49 31.25 15.07
C PRO A 206 18.21 29.90 14.38
N ILE A 207 19.25 29.08 14.26
CA ILE A 207 19.19 27.69 13.80
C ILE A 207 18.55 26.83 14.91
N PRO A 208 17.57 25.96 14.62
CA PRO A 208 17.02 25.06 15.63
C PRO A 208 17.97 23.88 15.90
N THR A 209 18.15 23.58 17.18
CA THR A 209 18.83 22.40 17.73
C THR A 209 17.98 21.12 17.52
N PRO A 210 18.58 19.96 17.19
CA PRO A 210 17.86 18.70 17.30
C PRO A 210 17.90 18.21 18.76
N ALA A 211 16.72 18.06 19.37
CA ALA A 211 16.53 17.41 20.67
C ALA A 211 16.26 15.89 20.49
N PRO A 212 16.48 15.07 21.52
CA PRO A 212 16.77 13.65 21.39
C PRO A 212 15.51 12.79 21.26
N ALA A 213 15.67 11.62 20.62
CA ALA A 213 14.70 10.54 20.61
C ALA A 213 14.40 10.04 22.03
N VAL A 214 13.12 9.96 22.38
CA VAL A 214 12.61 9.23 23.54
C VAL A 214 11.56 8.22 23.11
N ASN A 215 11.94 6.97 23.37
CA ASN A 215 11.23 5.70 23.45
C ASN A 215 9.69 5.62 23.29
N ALA A 216 9.32 4.54 22.59
CA ALA A 216 8.08 3.81 22.75
C ALA A 216 7.84 3.36 24.21
N ALA A 217 6.64 3.64 24.72
CA ALA A 217 5.83 2.78 25.58
C ALA A 217 4.62 3.59 26.09
N ASP A 218 3.46 3.47 25.45
CA ASP A 218 2.20 3.55 26.17
C ASP A 218 1.09 2.79 25.42
N PHE A 219 0.92 1.53 25.83
CA PHE A 219 -0.23 0.68 25.52
C PHE A 219 -1.04 0.64 26.81
N GLY A 220 -2.25 1.18 26.81
CA GLY A 220 -3.25 0.91 27.84
C GLY A 220 -4.05 2.11 28.30
N ASP A 221 -5.18 2.38 27.64
CA ASP A 221 -6.50 2.37 28.28
C ASP A 221 -7.55 2.70 27.21
N LEU A 222 -8.63 1.91 27.17
CA LEU A 222 -10.00 2.26 26.79
C LEU A 222 -10.75 0.95 26.46
N ASP A 223 -11.24 0.35 27.53
CA ASP A 223 -12.50 -0.39 27.59
C ASP A 223 -13.68 0.58 27.37
#